data_AF-A0A1D2MCQ2-F1
#
_entry.id   AF-A0A1D2MCQ2-F1
#
_cell.length_a   1.000
_cell.length_b   1.000
_cell.length_c   1.000
_cell.angle_alpha   90.00
_cell.angle_beta   90.00
_cell.angle_gamma   90.00
#
_symmetry.space_group_name_H-M   'P 1'
#
loop_
_entity.id
_entity.type
_entity.pdbx_description
1 polymer ?
#
loop_
_entity_poly.entity_id
_entity_poly.type
_entity_poly.pdbx_seq_one_letter_code
_entity_poly.pdbx_strand_id
1 'polypeptide(L)'
;MALTAEKKLLLAKIGVGLVIVGMLCGYTYVWIQWVDLEAAVEAALIHHNHFRSRHGSAPLKRNIDLDMLALMCAEYYRPRGGVDHTCPYIKQGYNYYFKEAVTDNG
;
A
#
# COMPACT_ATOMS: atom_id res chain seq x y z
N MET A 1 39.44 -21.75 -20.80
CA MET A 1 38.70 -21.95 -22.05
C MET A 1 37.95 -20.67 -22.39
N ALA A 2 38.16 -20.10 -23.58
CA ALA A 2 37.43 -18.91 -24.01
C ALA A 2 35.95 -19.26 -24.26
N LEU A 3 35.03 -18.40 -23.83
CA LEU A 3 33.60 -18.58 -24.07
C LEU A 3 33.29 -18.38 -25.55
N THR A 4 32.61 -19.34 -26.20
CA THR A 4 32.21 -19.24 -27.61
C THR A 4 31.21 -18.10 -27.81
N ALA A 5 31.15 -17.54 -29.02
CA ALA A 5 30.25 -16.44 -29.35
C ALA A 5 28.76 -16.78 -29.07
N GLU A 6 28.36 -18.01 -29.35
CA GLU A 6 27.01 -18.52 -29.06
C GLU A 6 26.69 -18.54 -27.57
N LYS A 7 27.65 -18.96 -26.73
CA LYS A 7 27.50 -18.96 -25.27
C LYS A 7 27.44 -17.53 -24.71
N LYS A 8 28.21 -16.59 -25.28
CA LYS A 8 28.12 -15.15 -24.93
C LYS A 8 26.74 -14.57 -25.28
N LEU A 9 26.23 -14.89 -26.47
CA LEU A 9 24.90 -14.45 -26.91
C LEU A 9 23.78 -15.04 -26.04
N LEU A 10 23.89 -16.31 -25.66
CA LEU A 10 22.93 -16.96 -24.77
C LEU A 10 22.90 -16.29 -23.39
N LEU A 11 24.07 -16.02 -22.80
CA LEU A 11 24.16 -15.30 -21.52
C LEU A 11 23.58 -13.89 -21.61
N ALA A 12 23.80 -13.18 -22.72
CA ALA A 12 23.22 -11.86 -22.93
C ALA A 12 21.68 -11.92 -22.99
N LYS A 13 21.11 -12.91 -23.70
CA LYS A 13 19.64 -13.10 -23.76
C LYS A 13 19.04 -13.43 -22.40
N ILE A 14 19.69 -14.30 -21.63
CA ILE A 14 19.29 -14.62 -20.26
C ILE A 14 19.35 -13.37 -19.38
N GLY A 15 20.44 -12.60 -19.47
CA GLY A 15 20.60 -11.35 -18.72
C GLY A 15 19.48 -10.34 -19.02
N VAL A 16 19.17 -10.13 -20.30
CA VAL A 16 18.06 -9.25 -20.72
C VAL A 16 16.71 -9.79 -20.22
N GLY A 17 16.49 -11.11 -20.32
CA GLY A 17 15.28 -11.74 -19.80
C GLY A 17 15.09 -11.52 -18.30
N LEU A 18 16.15 -11.67 -17.50
CA LEU A 18 16.11 -11.43 -16.06
C LEU A 18 15.81 -9.96 -15.72
N VAL A 19 16.36 -9.00 -16.48
CA VAL A 19 16.06 -7.58 -16.30
C VAL A 19 14.57 -7.30 -16.56
N ILE A 20 14.02 -7.82 -17.66
CA ILE A 20 12.61 -7.62 -18.02
C ILE A 20 11.69 -8.24 -16.94
N VAL A 21 11.97 -9.47 -16.52
CA VAL A 21 11.19 -10.15 -15.48
C VAL A 21 11.28 -9.36 -14.16
N GLY A 22 12.47 -8.89 -13.77
CA GLY A 22 12.64 -8.08 -12.58
C GLY A 22 11.82 -6.78 -12.63
N MET A 23 11.80 -6.09 -13.78
CA MET A 23 10.99 -4.89 -13.96
C MET A 23 9.49 -5.19 -13.87
N LEU A 24 9.02 -6.27 -14.50
CA LEU A 24 7.60 -6.66 -14.46
C LEU A 24 7.16 -7.03 -13.05
N CYS A 25 7.95 -7.82 -12.32
CA CYS A 25 7.66 -8.17 -10.92
C CYS A 25 7.64 -6.94 -10.00
N GLY A 26 8.57 -6.00 -10.20
CA GLY A 26 8.57 -4.75 -9.45
C GLY A 26 7.33 -3.89 -9.74
N TYR A 27 6.96 -3.77 -11.02
CA TYR A 27 5.75 -3.04 -11.42
C TYR A 27 4.49 -3.67 -10.84
N THR A 28 4.33 -4.99 -10.93
CA THR A 28 3.14 -5.67 -10.40
C THR A 28 3.05 -5.56 -8.88
N TYR A 29 4.17 -5.66 -8.16
CA TYR A 29 4.19 -5.47 -6.71
C TYR A 29 3.70 -4.07 -6.32
N VAL A 30 4.26 -3.01 -6.92
CA VAL A 30 3.85 -1.63 -6.64
C VAL A 30 2.39 -1.40 -7.02
N TRP A 31 1.95 -1.94 -8.17
CA TRP A 31 0.59 -1.80 -8.65
C TRP A 31 -0.43 -2.45 -7.71
N ILE A 32 -0.16 -3.68 -7.23
CA ILE A 32 -1.05 -4.38 -6.29
C ILE A 32 -1.19 -3.59 -4.98
N GLN A 33 -0.08 -3.11 -4.42
CA GLN A 33 -0.12 -2.31 -3.19
C GLN A 33 -0.92 -1.01 -3.36
N TRP A 34 -0.82 -0.38 -4.53
CA TRP A 34 -1.57 0.83 -4.83
C TRP A 34 -3.07 0.57 -5.01
N VAL A 35 -3.44 -0.53 -5.68
CA VAL A 35 -4.84 -0.96 -5.84
C VAL A 35 -5.47 -1.26 -4.49
N ASP A 36 -4.77 -1.95 -3.59
CA ASP A 36 -5.27 -2.26 -2.25
C ASP A 36 -5.50 -0.98 -1.42
N LEU A 37 -4.59 -0.01 -1.50
CA LEU A 37 -4.72 1.27 -0.82
C LEU A 37 -5.93 2.07 -1.34
N GLU A 38 -6.06 2.18 -2.67
CA GLU A 38 -7.15 2.92 -3.30
C GLU A 38 -8.52 2.33 -2.92
N ALA A 39 -8.63 1.00 -2.95
CA ALA A 39 -9.83 0.29 -2.54
C ALA A 39 -10.16 0.50 -1.04
N ALA A 40 -9.15 0.48 -0.17
CA ALA A 40 -9.33 0.72 1.26
C ALA A 40 -9.84 2.15 1.54
N VAL A 41 -9.27 3.15 0.86
CA VAL A 41 -9.67 4.56 1.00
C VAL A 41 -11.10 4.78 0.48
N GLU A 42 -11.44 4.20 -0.68
CA GLU A 42 -12.79 4.29 -1.23
C GLU A 42 -13.83 3.63 -0.32
N ALA A 43 -13.55 2.41 0.16
CA ALA A 43 -14.43 1.71 1.10
C ALA A 43 -14.66 2.52 2.38
N ALA A 44 -13.60 3.13 2.93
CA ALA A 44 -13.70 3.99 4.10
C ALA A 44 -14.66 5.17 3.85
N LEU A 45 -14.53 5.89 2.73
CA LEU A 45 -15.41 7.01 2.40
C LEU A 45 -16.88 6.59 2.23
N ILE A 46 -17.12 5.46 1.54
CA ILE A 46 -18.47 4.91 1.33
C ILE A 46 -19.12 4.60 2.68
N HIS A 47 -18.43 3.89 3.57
CA HIS A 47 -18.98 3.54 4.87
C HIS A 47 -19.23 4.77 5.75
N HIS A 48 -18.32 5.75 5.77
CA HIS A 48 -18.54 6.99 6.49
C HIS A 48 -19.80 7.71 5.99
N ASN A 49 -19.98 7.82 4.67
CA ASN A 49 -21.14 8.48 4.10
C ASN A 49 -22.44 7.71 4.31
N HIS A 50 -22.39 6.37 4.34
CA HIS A 50 -23.53 5.54 4.73
C HIS A 50 -23.99 5.83 6.17
N PHE A 51 -23.07 5.92 7.14
CA PHE A 51 -23.45 6.28 8.50
C PHE A 51 -23.91 7.73 8.62
N ARG A 52 -23.24 8.67 7.95
CA ARG A 52 -23.62 10.09 7.99
C ARG A 52 -25.02 10.33 7.44
N SER A 53 -25.43 9.63 6.38
CA SER A 53 -26.79 9.74 5.84
C SER A 53 -27.84 9.27 6.85
N ARG A 54 -27.57 8.19 7.59
CA ARG A 54 -28.45 7.69 8.67
C ARG A 54 -28.58 8.67 9.84
N HIS A 55 -27.59 9.54 10.04
CA HIS A 55 -27.59 10.57 11.08
C HIS A 55 -27.98 11.97 10.56
N GLY A 56 -28.50 12.09 9.33
CA GLY A 56 -28.89 13.38 8.75
C GLY A 56 -27.72 14.35 8.52
N SER A 57 -26.49 13.83 8.49
CA SER A 57 -25.27 14.62 8.31
C SER A 57 -24.87 14.67 6.83
N ALA A 58 -24.39 15.82 6.36
CA ALA A 58 -23.93 16.01 4.98
C ALA A 58 -22.78 15.03 4.62
N PRO A 59 -22.67 14.53 3.38
CA PRO A 59 -21.61 13.60 3.00
C PRO A 59 -20.22 14.26 3.06
N LEU A 60 -19.21 13.46 3.39
CA LEU A 60 -17.79 13.80 3.24
C LEU A 60 -17.35 13.63 1.79
N LYS A 61 -16.27 14.32 1.44
CA LYS A 61 -15.55 14.17 0.17
C LYS A 61 -14.13 13.72 0.46
N ARG A 62 -13.56 12.94 -0.47
CA ARG A 62 -12.16 12.51 -0.40
C ARG A 62 -11.23 13.71 -0.46
N ASN A 63 -10.13 13.64 0.29
CA ASN A 63 -9.04 14.60 0.22
C ASN A 63 -7.72 13.82 0.16
N ILE A 64 -7.01 13.95 -0.96
CA ILE A 64 -5.80 13.17 -1.23
C ILE A 64 -4.66 13.47 -0.24
N ASP A 65 -4.59 14.70 0.29
CA ASP A 65 -3.60 15.06 1.29
C ASP A 65 -3.86 14.34 2.62
N LEU A 66 -5.13 14.17 2.99
CA LEU A 66 -5.50 13.41 4.18
C LEU A 66 -5.22 11.91 4.02
N ASP A 67 -5.43 11.37 2.83
CA ASP A 67 -5.09 9.96 2.53
C ASP A 67 -3.59 9.71 2.69
N MET A 68 -2.75 10.62 2.17
CA MET A 68 -1.30 10.53 2.32
C MET A 68 -0.85 10.62 3.78
N LEU A 69 -1.41 11.56 4.56
CA LEU A 69 -1.11 11.66 6.00
C LEU A 69 -1.54 10.41 6.77
N ALA A 70 -2.70 9.84 6.43
CA ALA A 70 -3.19 8.61 7.04
C ALA A 70 -2.27 7.42 6.72
N LEU A 71 -1.82 7.28 5.47
CA LEU A 71 -0.86 6.26 5.06
C LEU A 71 0.47 6.40 5.83
N MET A 72 1.02 7.60 5.92
CA MET A 72 2.28 7.82 6.65
C MET A 72 2.15 7.45 8.14
N CYS A 73 1.01 7.71 8.77
CA CYS A 73 0.76 7.24 10.13
C CYS A 73 0.56 5.73 10.22
N ALA A 74 -0.10 5.09 9.26
CA ALA A 74 -0.24 3.64 9.23
C ALA A 74 1.15 2.95 9.10
N GLU A 75 2.01 3.47 8.23
CA GLU A 75 3.40 2.99 8.08
C GLU A 75 4.23 3.23 9.33
N TYR A 76 4.01 4.34 10.04
CA TYR A 76 4.64 4.63 11.33
C TYR A 76 4.22 3.60 12.39
N TYR A 77 2.94 3.27 12.52
CA TYR A 77 2.46 2.34 13.55
C TYR A 77 2.69 0.86 13.22
N ARG A 78 2.75 0.49 11.93
CA ARG A 78 2.94 -0.90 11.48
C ARG A 78 4.09 -1.64 12.17
N PRO A 79 5.34 -1.14 12.21
CA PRO A 79 6.44 -1.82 12.90
C PRO A 79 6.37 -1.72 14.43
N ARG A 80 5.55 -0.82 14.99
CA ARG A 80 5.44 -0.58 16.43
C ARG A 80 4.45 -1.53 17.12
N GLY A 81 3.61 -2.23 16.33
CA GLY A 81 2.65 -3.19 16.87
C GLY A 81 1.48 -2.56 17.65
N GLY A 82 1.25 -1.25 17.51
CA GLY A 82 0.21 -0.55 18.25
C GLY A 82 0.09 0.92 17.87
N VAL A 83 -0.96 1.56 18.38
CA VAL A 83 -1.29 2.96 18.12
C VAL A 83 -1.34 3.73 19.44
N ASP A 84 -0.55 4.79 19.57
CA ASP A 84 -0.42 5.63 20.77
C ASP A 84 -0.72 7.12 20.51
N HIS A 85 -1.15 7.47 19.28
CA HIS A 85 -1.41 8.85 18.84
C HIS A 85 -0.16 9.74 18.83
N THR A 86 1.06 9.19 18.75
CA THR A 86 2.30 9.97 18.67
C THR A 86 2.85 10.15 17.26
N CYS A 87 2.15 9.65 16.23
CA CYS A 87 2.57 9.83 14.83
C CYS A 87 2.79 11.33 14.51
N PRO A 88 3.94 11.71 13.93
CA PRO A 88 4.27 13.12 13.69
C PRO A 88 3.44 13.75 12.55
N TYR A 89 2.75 12.94 11.75
CA TYR A 89 1.92 13.39 10.62
C TYR A 89 0.45 13.65 11.02
N ILE A 90 0.16 13.64 12.32
CA ILE A 90 -1.17 13.89 12.88
C ILE A 90 -1.57 15.36 12.74
N LYS A 91 -2.80 15.59 12.28
CA LYS A 91 -3.56 16.85 12.40
C LYS A 91 -4.73 16.67 13.38
N GLN A 92 -5.76 17.50 13.33
CA GLN A 92 -6.97 17.32 14.13
C GLN A 92 -7.97 16.35 13.45
N GLY A 93 -8.68 15.53 14.24
CA GLY A 93 -9.78 14.68 13.78
C GLY A 93 -9.38 13.30 13.22
N TYR A 94 -8.66 12.49 13.99
CA TYR A 94 -8.18 11.16 13.57
C TYR A 94 -8.90 10.04 14.30
N ASN A 95 -9.16 8.95 13.57
CA ASN A 95 -9.58 7.67 14.13
C ASN A 95 -8.55 6.62 13.72
N TYR A 96 -8.21 5.72 14.64
CA TYR A 96 -7.30 4.63 14.38
C TYR A 96 -7.96 3.30 14.69
N TYR A 97 -7.62 2.31 13.90
CA TYR A 97 -7.94 0.92 14.15
C TYR A 97 -6.68 0.10 13.89
N PHE A 98 -6.29 -0.70 14.87
CA PHE A 98 -5.19 -1.64 14.75
C PHE A 98 -5.72 -3.02 15.08
N LYS A 99 -5.42 -3.97 14.21
CA LYS A 99 -5.67 -5.38 14.43
C LYS A 99 -4.37 -6.09 14.13
N GLU A 100 -3.93 -6.95 15.05
CA GLU A 100 -2.81 -7.83 14.78
C GLU A 100 -3.11 -8.65 13.51
N ALA A 101 -2.09 -8.83 12.67
CA ALA A 101 -2.23 -9.69 11.52
C ALA A 101 -2.66 -11.08 12.03
N VAL A 102 -3.74 -11.62 11.47
CA VAL A 102 -4.08 -13.03 11.70
C VAL A 102 -2.97 -13.81 11.04
N THR A 103 -1.98 -14.24 11.83
CA THR A 103 -1.04 -15.25 11.38
C THR A 103 -1.81 -16.56 11.42
N ASP A 104 -1.76 -17.36 10.35
CA ASP A 104 -2.39 -18.70 10.28
C ASP A 104 -1.80 -19.72 11.28
N ASN A 105 -1.17 -19.26 12.35
CA ASN A 105 -0.48 -20.03 13.38
C ASN A 105 -1.19 -19.91 14.74
N GLY A 106 -2.51 -20.15 14.80
CA GLY A 106 -3.23 -20.43 16.06
C GLY A 106 -3.48 -19.24 16.98
#